data_AF-A0A423UPY4-F1
#
_entry.id   AF-A0A423UPY4-F1
#
_cell.length_a   1.000
_cell.length_b   1.000
_cell.length_c   1.000
_cell.angle_alpha   90.00
_cell.angle_beta   90.00
_cell.angle_gamma   90.00
#
_symmetry.space_group_name_H-M   'P 1'
#
loop_
_entity.id
_entity.type
_entity.pdbx_description
1 polymer ?
#
loop_
_entity_poly.entity_id
_entity_poly.type
_entity_poly.pdbx_seq_one_letter_code
_entity_poly.pdbx_strand_id
1 'polypeptide(L)'
;KGRGSAYRVEVEDGIGVDPDRAAAGIAAVLADPRGWSHGGERSFRQVADGSAGLVIRIATPATTDRMCGAYGLNTRGEVNCRGGEKVMVNLKRWQLGSPQFDGPVAEYRALIINHEVGHWLGRGHETCPGKGRPAPAMMQQIDGLKGCVANAWPYDAKGRYLGGPKVP
;
A
#
# COMPACT_ATOMS: atom_id res chain seq x y z
N LYS A 1 -23.80 11.14 -10.20
CA LYS A 1 -22.70 11.69 -9.36
C LYS A 1 -21.89 10.50 -8.83
N GLY A 2 -20.66 10.32 -9.32
CA GLY A 2 -19.93 9.06 -9.26
C GLY A 2 -19.68 8.58 -7.83
N ARG A 3 -20.05 7.32 -7.54
CA ARG A 3 -19.77 6.66 -6.26
C ARG A 3 -18.26 6.35 -6.26
N GLY A 4 -17.47 7.06 -5.46
CA GLY A 4 -16.06 6.74 -5.26
C GLY A 4 -15.87 5.28 -4.83
N SER A 5 -14.66 4.74 -5.01
CA SER A 5 -14.30 3.37 -4.65
C SER A 5 -14.54 3.17 -3.15
N ALA A 6 -15.54 2.36 -2.81
CA ALA A 6 -15.88 2.06 -1.43
C ALA A 6 -14.80 1.17 -0.81
N TYR A 7 -14.26 1.58 0.33
CA TYR A 7 -13.25 0.81 1.04
C TYR A 7 -13.57 0.71 2.53
N ARG A 8 -13.02 -0.31 3.19
CA ARG A 8 -13.03 -0.40 4.66
C ARG A 8 -11.65 -0.77 5.18
N VAL A 9 -11.43 -0.44 6.44
CA VAL A 9 -10.22 -0.78 7.18
C VAL A 9 -10.57 -1.80 8.24
N GLU A 10 -9.80 -2.88 8.30
CA GLU A 10 -9.89 -3.90 9.33
C GLU A 10 -8.54 -3.97 10.07
N VAL A 11 -8.61 -4.19 11.37
CA VAL A 11 -7.43 -4.44 12.21
C VAL A 11 -7.68 -5.73 12.97
N GLU A 12 -6.70 -6.64 12.96
CA GLU A 12 -6.77 -7.87 13.74
C GLU A 12 -6.79 -7.56 15.24
N ASP A 13 -7.66 -8.24 15.98
CA ASP A 13 -7.84 -7.99 17.41
C ASP A 13 -6.56 -8.34 18.21
N GLY A 14 -6.30 -7.56 19.26
CA GLY A 14 -5.21 -7.84 20.20
C GLY A 14 -3.80 -7.54 19.69
N ILE A 15 -3.65 -6.92 18.51
CA ILE A 15 -2.32 -6.65 17.93
C ILE A 15 -1.70 -5.30 18.35
N GLY A 16 -2.36 -4.56 19.25
CA GLY A 16 -1.88 -3.26 19.74
C GLY A 16 -1.92 -2.12 18.71
N VAL A 17 -2.71 -2.26 17.65
CA VAL A 17 -2.99 -1.18 16.69
C VAL A 17 -4.39 -0.64 16.96
N ASP A 18 -4.48 0.67 17.14
CA ASP A 18 -5.76 1.37 17.29
C ASP A 18 -6.49 1.44 15.93
N PRO A 19 -7.70 0.87 15.80
CA PRO A 19 -8.40 0.80 14.52
C PRO A 19 -8.74 2.16 13.91
N ASP A 20 -9.14 3.13 14.74
CA ASP A 20 -9.56 4.45 14.28
C ASP A 20 -8.38 5.27 13.78
N ARG A 21 -7.24 5.22 14.50
CA ARG A 21 -5.99 5.85 14.05
C ARG A 21 -5.44 5.19 12.79
N ALA A 22 -5.54 3.86 12.67
CA ALA A 22 -5.14 3.17 11.46
C ALA A 22 -6.01 3.60 10.27
N ALA A 23 -7.33 3.64 10.47
CA ALA A 23 -8.29 4.09 9.47
C ALA A 23 -8.04 5.55 9.04
N ALA A 24 -7.82 6.46 9.98
CA ALA A 24 -7.50 7.85 9.69
C ALA A 24 -6.19 8.00 8.90
N GLY A 25 -5.16 7.23 9.26
CA GLY A 25 -3.89 7.21 8.53
C GLY A 25 -4.04 6.71 7.09
N ILE A 26 -4.79 5.63 6.89
CA ILE A 26 -5.08 5.09 5.55
C ILE A 26 -5.92 6.07 4.73
N ALA A 27 -6.92 6.70 5.35
CA ALA A 27 -7.74 7.72 4.70
C ALA A 27 -6.89 8.90 4.22
N ALA A 28 -5.92 9.36 5.01
CA ALA A 28 -5.00 10.41 4.62
C ALA A 28 -4.14 10.01 3.40
N VAL A 29 -3.62 8.77 3.36
CA VAL A 29 -2.86 8.27 2.20
C VAL A 29 -3.73 8.20 0.95
N LEU A 30 -4.95 7.68 1.06
CA LEU A 30 -5.88 7.54 -0.07
C LEU A 30 -6.39 8.88 -0.60
N ALA A 31 -6.42 9.92 0.23
CA ALA A 31 -6.83 11.27 -0.13
C ALA A 31 -5.67 12.18 -0.57
N ASP A 32 -4.42 11.80 -0.31
CA ASP A 32 -3.25 12.62 -0.66
C ASP A 32 -3.17 12.78 -2.20
N PRO A 33 -2.94 13.99 -2.73
CA PRO A 33 -2.85 14.24 -4.17
C PRO A 33 -1.69 13.52 -4.86
N ARG A 34 -0.65 13.13 -4.10
CA ARG A 34 0.47 12.31 -4.57
C ARG A 34 0.13 10.83 -4.65
N GLY A 35 -0.96 10.41 -3.98
CA GLY A 35 -1.52 9.06 -3.99
C GLY A 35 -2.44 8.81 -5.19
N TRP A 36 -3.17 7.70 -5.15
CA TRP A 36 -4.08 7.29 -6.23
C TRP A 36 -5.34 8.15 -6.37
N SER A 37 -5.61 9.08 -5.44
CA SER A 37 -6.64 10.12 -5.64
C SER A 37 -6.34 11.00 -6.85
N HIS A 38 -5.04 11.17 -7.14
CA HIS A 38 -4.48 11.98 -8.21
C HIS A 38 -5.20 13.34 -8.35
N GLY A 39 -5.15 14.15 -7.29
CA GLY A 39 -5.76 15.48 -7.30
C GLY A 39 -7.29 15.50 -7.44
N GLY A 40 -7.97 14.38 -7.16
CA GLY A 40 -9.43 14.27 -7.20
C GLY A 40 -9.98 13.54 -8.44
N GLU A 41 -9.13 13.09 -9.35
CA GLU A 41 -9.54 12.21 -10.47
C GLU A 41 -10.16 10.90 -9.99
N ARG A 42 -9.76 10.44 -8.79
CA ARG A 42 -10.34 9.30 -8.10
C ARG A 42 -10.72 9.67 -6.68
N SER A 43 -11.88 9.19 -6.24
CA SER A 43 -12.32 9.30 -4.85
C SER A 43 -12.39 7.92 -4.19
N PHE A 44 -11.90 7.84 -2.96
CA PHE A 44 -12.05 6.70 -2.08
C PHE A 44 -13.04 7.07 -0.98
N ARG A 45 -14.00 6.19 -0.71
CA ARG A 45 -15.05 6.44 0.29
C ARG A 45 -15.02 5.34 1.33
N GLN A 46 -14.71 5.71 2.57
CA GLN A 46 -14.74 4.76 3.67
C GLN A 46 -16.18 4.34 3.97
N VAL A 47 -16.39 3.04 4.18
CA VAL A 47 -17.66 2.44 4.61
C VAL A 47 -17.40 1.46 5.74
N ALA A 48 -18.42 1.20 6.55
CA ALA A 48 -18.37 0.21 7.64
C ALA A 48 -19.08 -1.11 7.29
N ASP A 49 -19.77 -1.18 6.16
CA ASP A 49 -20.63 -2.29 5.77
C ASP A 49 -19.98 -3.19 4.70
N GLY A 50 -20.76 -4.17 4.21
CA GLY A 50 -20.35 -5.10 3.16
C GLY A 50 -20.26 -4.49 1.76
N SER A 51 -20.50 -3.19 1.57
CA SER A 51 -20.42 -2.54 0.25
C SER A 51 -19.00 -2.18 -0.20
N ALA A 52 -17.99 -2.43 0.66
CA ALA A 52 -16.59 -2.18 0.36
C ALA A 52 -16.07 -3.14 -0.73
N GLY A 53 -15.64 -2.59 -1.88
CA GLY A 53 -14.95 -3.36 -2.93
C GLY A 53 -13.43 -3.44 -2.71
N LEU A 54 -12.92 -2.73 -1.70
CA LEU A 54 -11.53 -2.75 -1.23
C LEU A 54 -11.53 -2.92 0.29
N VAL A 55 -10.90 -3.98 0.79
CA VAL A 55 -10.72 -4.21 2.23
C VAL A 55 -9.24 -4.13 2.54
N ILE A 56 -8.83 -3.14 3.34
CA ILE A 56 -7.43 -3.01 3.80
C ILE A 56 -7.37 -3.56 5.21
N ARG A 57 -6.67 -4.68 5.40
CA ARG A 57 -6.60 -5.39 6.68
C ARG A 57 -5.19 -5.41 7.24
N ILE A 58 -4.99 -4.82 8.42
CA ILE A 58 -3.75 -4.92 9.19
C ILE A 58 -3.81 -6.19 10.03
N ALA A 59 -2.82 -7.07 9.87
CA ALA A 59 -2.83 -8.40 10.46
C ALA A 59 -1.43 -8.87 10.89
N THR A 60 -1.36 -9.80 11.83
CA THR A 60 -0.10 -10.44 12.24
C THR A 60 0.57 -11.14 11.06
N PRO A 61 1.92 -11.32 11.07
CA PRO A 61 2.62 -12.07 10.03
C PRO A 61 2.00 -13.45 9.73
N ALA A 62 1.62 -14.19 10.76
CA ALA A 62 0.99 -15.51 10.62
C ALA A 62 -0.40 -15.43 9.96
N THR A 63 -1.21 -14.42 10.30
CA THR A 63 -2.50 -14.21 9.63
C THR A 63 -2.33 -13.75 8.18
N THR A 64 -1.38 -12.86 7.91
CA THR A 64 -1.04 -12.45 6.54
C THR A 64 -0.61 -13.66 5.72
N ASP A 65 0.34 -14.48 6.19
CA ASP A 65 0.81 -15.68 5.49
C ASP A 65 -0.32 -16.65 5.15
N ARG A 66 -1.20 -16.93 6.12
CA ARG A 66 -2.35 -17.81 5.91
C ARG A 66 -3.30 -17.27 4.84
N MET A 67 -3.62 -15.98 4.90
CA MET A 67 -4.57 -15.35 3.97
C MET A 67 -3.99 -15.22 2.56
N CYS A 68 -2.73 -14.79 2.45
CA CYS A 68 -2.01 -14.68 1.18
C CYS A 68 -1.76 -16.06 0.55
N GLY A 69 -1.44 -17.07 1.37
CA GLY A 69 -1.24 -18.45 0.94
C GLY A 69 -2.49 -19.09 0.32
N ALA A 70 -3.69 -18.68 0.74
CA ALA A 70 -4.94 -19.10 0.09
C ALA A 70 -5.06 -18.62 -1.37
N TYR A 71 -4.27 -17.62 -1.77
CA TYR A 71 -4.14 -17.14 -3.14
C TYR A 71 -2.83 -17.60 -3.82
N GLY A 72 -2.11 -18.56 -3.23
CA GLY A 72 -0.85 -19.09 -3.76
C GLY A 72 0.36 -18.17 -3.55
N LEU A 73 0.25 -17.13 -2.71
CA LEU A 73 1.33 -16.18 -2.44
C LEU A 73 2.10 -16.59 -1.19
N ASN A 74 3.43 -16.52 -1.25
CA ASN A 74 4.30 -16.82 -0.12
C ASN A 74 4.95 -15.53 0.42
N THR A 75 4.36 -14.97 1.47
CA THR A 75 4.81 -13.72 2.11
C THR A 75 5.94 -13.93 3.13
N ARG A 76 6.22 -15.19 3.52
CA ARG A 76 7.28 -15.60 4.47
C ARG A 76 7.27 -14.84 5.82
N GLY A 77 6.14 -14.29 6.22
CA GLY A 77 5.97 -13.43 7.39
C GLY A 77 6.51 -12.01 7.21
N GLU A 78 7.01 -11.68 6.03
CA GLU A 78 7.81 -10.47 5.83
C GLU A 78 7.07 -9.38 5.04
N VAL A 79 6.16 -9.74 4.14
CA VAL A 79 5.58 -8.76 3.19
C VAL A 79 4.05 -8.73 3.23
N ASN A 80 3.51 -7.71 2.57
CA ASN A 80 2.09 -7.53 2.33
C ASN A 80 1.65 -8.41 1.15
N CYS A 81 0.34 -8.48 0.90
CA CYS A 81 -0.15 -9.04 -0.35
C CYS A 81 -1.55 -8.52 -0.68
N ARG A 82 -1.98 -8.81 -1.91
CA ARG A 82 -3.36 -8.64 -2.35
C ARG A 82 -3.96 -9.98 -2.77
N GLY A 83 -5.15 -10.28 -2.25
CA GLY A 83 -5.93 -11.48 -2.57
C GLY A 83 -7.42 -11.15 -2.71
N GLY A 84 -7.98 -11.31 -3.91
CA GLY A 84 -9.35 -10.89 -4.20
C GLY A 84 -9.57 -9.40 -3.93
N GLU A 85 -10.55 -9.05 -3.10
CA GLU A 85 -10.83 -7.66 -2.68
C GLU A 85 -9.97 -7.20 -1.49
N LYS A 86 -9.18 -8.11 -0.89
CA LYS A 86 -8.40 -7.84 0.32
C LYS A 86 -6.96 -7.45 0.01
N VAL A 87 -6.55 -6.34 0.61
CA VAL A 87 -5.17 -5.91 0.77
C VAL A 87 -4.74 -6.25 2.20
N MET A 88 -3.79 -7.16 2.34
CA MET A 88 -3.24 -7.59 3.61
C MET A 88 -2.00 -6.77 3.94
N VAL A 89 -2.07 -5.98 5.00
CA VAL A 89 -0.97 -5.19 5.54
C VAL A 89 -0.33 -5.95 6.69
N ASN A 90 0.91 -6.37 6.51
CA ASN A 90 1.67 -7.09 7.52
C ASN A 90 2.02 -6.16 8.69
N LEU A 91 1.65 -6.55 9.91
CA LEU A 91 1.84 -5.77 11.13
C LEU A 91 3.30 -5.38 11.38
N LYS A 92 4.25 -6.30 11.11
CA LYS A 92 5.69 -6.04 11.25
C LYS A 92 6.09 -4.84 10.40
N ARG A 93 5.58 -4.80 9.16
CA ARG A 93 5.82 -3.71 8.20
C ARG A 93 5.12 -2.43 8.60
N TRP A 94 3.89 -2.53 9.11
CA TRP A 94 3.14 -1.38 9.62
C TRP A 94 3.82 -0.69 10.82
N GLN A 95 4.43 -1.45 11.72
CA GLN A 95 5.03 -0.93 12.94
C GLN A 95 6.50 -0.53 12.76
N LEU A 96 7.28 -1.33 12.03
CA LEU A 96 8.74 -1.17 11.97
C LEU A 96 9.26 -0.60 10.65
N GLY A 97 8.42 -0.60 9.61
CA GLY A 97 8.85 -0.22 8.27
C GLY A 97 9.69 -1.29 7.57
N SER A 98 10.60 -0.85 6.70
CA SER A 98 11.61 -1.68 6.03
C SER A 98 13.01 -1.15 6.32
N PRO A 99 13.99 -2.01 6.61
CA PRO A 99 15.39 -1.60 6.70
C PRO A 99 15.94 -0.94 5.43
N GLN A 100 15.31 -1.21 4.27
CA GLN A 100 15.71 -0.65 2.98
C GLN A 100 15.01 0.66 2.62
N PHE A 101 14.14 1.15 3.50
CA PHE A 101 13.47 2.43 3.34
C PHE A 101 14.00 3.37 4.42
N ASP A 102 14.75 4.38 4.01
CA ASP A 102 15.46 5.32 4.89
C ASP A 102 14.58 6.47 5.41
N GLY A 103 13.30 6.51 5.02
CA GLY A 103 12.32 7.46 5.51
C GLY A 103 11.58 7.02 6.79
N PRO A 104 10.78 7.92 7.40
CA PRO A 104 10.00 7.61 8.60
C PRO A 104 9.01 6.46 8.38
N VAL A 105 8.71 5.70 9.44
CA VAL A 105 7.71 4.61 9.40
C VAL A 105 6.35 5.10 8.86
N ALA A 106 5.95 6.33 9.18
CA ALA A 106 4.72 6.92 8.66
C ALA A 106 4.71 7.04 7.13
N GLU A 107 5.85 7.38 6.53
CA GLU A 107 5.99 7.43 5.07
C GLU A 107 6.05 6.02 4.46
N TYR A 108 6.68 5.07 5.15
CA TYR A 108 6.63 3.68 4.73
C TYR A 108 5.20 3.09 4.77
N ARG A 109 4.36 3.50 5.73
CA ARG A 109 2.92 3.15 5.73
C ARG A 109 2.22 3.65 4.46
N ALA A 110 2.55 4.86 4.00
CA ALA A 110 2.03 5.36 2.74
C ALA A 110 2.51 4.51 1.54
N LEU A 111 3.79 4.11 1.52
CA LEU A 111 4.34 3.23 0.48
C LEU A 111 3.55 1.93 0.37
N ILE A 112 3.40 1.20 1.48
CA ILE A 112 2.75 -0.13 1.44
C ILE A 112 1.28 -0.04 1.09
N ILE A 113 0.58 1.02 1.53
CA ILE A 113 -0.81 1.25 1.13
C ILE A 113 -0.89 1.58 -0.37
N ASN A 114 -0.06 2.48 -0.87
CA ASN A 114 -0.05 2.83 -2.30
C ASN A 114 0.32 1.64 -3.19
N HIS A 115 1.27 0.80 -2.77
CA HIS A 115 1.68 -0.39 -3.51
C HIS A 115 0.52 -1.37 -3.68
N GLU A 116 -0.09 -1.80 -2.58
CA GLU A 116 -1.15 -2.81 -2.60
C GLU A 116 -2.45 -2.28 -3.20
N VAL A 117 -2.79 -1.01 -2.97
CA VAL A 117 -3.92 -0.36 -3.64
C VAL A 117 -3.65 -0.20 -5.13
N GLY A 118 -2.39 0.01 -5.53
CA GLY A 118 -1.98 -0.04 -6.92
C GLY A 118 -2.27 -1.39 -7.57
N HIS A 119 -1.95 -2.49 -6.90
CA HIS A 119 -2.33 -3.84 -7.35
C HIS A 119 -3.85 -4.02 -7.44
N TRP A 120 -4.61 -3.54 -6.45
CA TRP A 120 -6.07 -3.56 -6.51
C TRP A 120 -6.61 -2.76 -7.71
N LEU A 121 -5.96 -1.66 -8.09
CA LEU A 121 -6.25 -0.86 -9.29
C LEU A 121 -5.74 -1.50 -10.60
N GLY A 122 -5.12 -2.68 -10.55
CA GLY A 122 -4.61 -3.39 -11.72
C GLY A 122 -3.21 -2.94 -12.18
N ARG A 123 -2.44 -2.26 -11.33
CA ARG A 123 -1.03 -1.95 -11.59
C ARG A 123 -0.15 -3.17 -11.30
N GLY A 124 0.72 -3.51 -12.25
CA GLY A 124 1.79 -4.49 -12.06
C GLY A 124 3.02 -3.86 -11.41
N HIS A 125 4.01 -4.69 -11.11
CA HIS A 125 5.27 -4.21 -10.57
C HIS A 125 6.04 -3.35 -11.58
N GLU A 126 6.82 -2.42 -11.05
CA GLU A 126 7.79 -1.62 -11.77
C GLU A 126 9.17 -1.72 -11.10
N THR A 127 10.23 -1.37 -11.80
CA THR A 127 11.59 -1.33 -11.24
C THR A 127 12.19 0.06 -11.32
N CYS A 128 13.31 0.28 -10.64
CA CYS A 128 14.03 1.55 -10.60
C CYS A 128 14.28 2.11 -12.02
N PRO A 129 13.80 3.33 -12.35
CA PRO A 129 14.01 3.96 -13.67
C PRO A 129 15.42 4.54 -13.87
N GLY A 130 16.27 4.53 -12.84
CA GLY A 130 17.66 4.97 -12.93
C GLY A 130 18.18 5.52 -11.60
N LYS A 131 19.52 5.52 -11.46
CA LYS A 131 20.18 5.99 -10.24
C LYS A 131 19.79 7.42 -9.89
N GLY A 132 19.50 7.68 -8.62
CA GLY A 132 19.10 8.99 -8.10
C GLY A 132 17.68 9.42 -8.45
N ARG A 133 16.93 8.62 -9.22
CA ARG A 133 15.52 8.87 -9.49
C ARG A 133 14.65 8.29 -8.36
N PRO A 134 13.44 8.83 -8.13
CA PRO A 134 12.50 8.23 -7.20
C PRO A 134 12.17 6.79 -7.61
N ALA A 135 12.20 5.87 -6.65
CA ALA A 135 11.69 4.53 -6.84
C ALA A 135 10.16 4.58 -7.07
N PRO A 136 9.62 3.83 -8.04
CA PRO A 136 8.17 3.78 -8.22
C PRO A 136 7.47 3.23 -6.98
N ALA A 137 6.27 3.72 -6.67
CA ALA A 137 5.45 3.13 -5.61
C ALA A 137 5.11 1.65 -5.90
N MET A 138 5.06 1.27 -7.18
CA MET A 138 4.87 -0.11 -7.65
C MET A 138 6.16 -0.95 -7.67
N MET A 139 7.29 -0.42 -7.18
CA MET A 139 8.51 -1.19 -7.00
C MET A 139 8.51 -1.90 -5.65
N GLN A 140 8.98 -3.15 -5.62
CA GLN A 140 9.23 -3.88 -4.37
C GLN A 140 10.48 -3.32 -3.67
N GLN A 141 10.37 -2.13 -3.08
CA GLN A 141 11.51 -1.42 -2.48
C GLN A 141 12.11 -2.16 -1.27
N ILE A 142 11.34 -3.05 -0.64
CA ILE A 142 11.84 -3.93 0.43
C ILE A 142 12.95 -4.87 -0.05
N ASP A 143 13.00 -5.19 -1.35
CA ASP A 143 14.04 -6.02 -1.97
C ASP A 143 15.26 -5.20 -2.44
N GLY A 144 15.26 -3.89 -2.16
CA GLY A 144 16.34 -2.96 -2.45
C GLY A 144 16.05 -1.99 -3.61
N LEU A 145 16.65 -0.81 -3.54
CA LEU A 145 16.31 0.34 -4.41
C LEU A 145 17.04 0.38 -5.75
N LYS A 146 18.04 -0.49 -5.99
CA LYS A 146 18.81 -0.53 -7.25
C LYS A 146 19.39 0.84 -7.67
N GLY A 147 19.76 1.67 -6.69
CA GLY A 147 20.30 3.02 -6.89
C GLY A 147 19.26 4.14 -6.99
N CYS A 148 17.96 3.83 -6.99
CA CYS A 148 16.92 4.83 -6.81
C CYS A 148 16.89 5.39 -5.38
N VAL A 149 16.22 6.52 -5.22
CA VAL A 149 15.89 7.11 -3.91
C VAL A 149 14.54 6.54 -3.46
N ALA A 150 14.40 6.23 -2.17
CA ALA A 150 13.15 5.74 -1.60
C ALA A 150 12.00 6.74 -1.86
N ASN A 151 10.81 6.21 -2.16
CA ASN A 151 9.64 7.05 -2.42
C ASN A 151 8.35 6.28 -2.14
N ALA A 152 7.42 6.90 -1.42
CA ALA A 152 6.15 6.27 -1.04
C ALA A 152 4.99 6.52 -2.01
N TRP A 153 5.15 7.44 -2.97
CA TRP A 153 4.02 8.03 -3.69
C TRP A 153 4.03 7.74 -5.19
N PRO A 154 2.88 7.39 -5.80
CA PRO A 154 2.78 7.17 -7.24
C PRO A 154 2.93 8.46 -8.08
N TYR A 155 2.65 9.64 -7.51
CA TYR A 155 2.76 10.92 -8.22
C TYR A 155 3.64 11.91 -7.43
N ASP A 156 4.33 12.81 -8.14
CA ASP A 156 4.99 13.95 -7.52
C ASP A 156 4.00 15.08 -7.15
N ALA A 157 4.48 16.12 -6.48
CA ALA A 157 3.66 17.25 -6.04
C ALA A 157 3.01 18.03 -7.20
N LYS A 158 3.45 17.83 -8.44
CA LYS A 158 2.87 18.42 -9.66
C LYS A 158 1.91 17.46 -10.36
N GLY A 159 1.64 16.30 -9.78
CA GLY A 159 0.77 15.27 -10.35
C GLY A 159 1.45 14.44 -11.45
N ARG A 160 2.77 14.47 -11.61
CA ARG A 160 3.43 13.61 -12.61
C ARG A 160 3.64 12.22 -12.03
N TYR A 161 3.24 11.20 -12.78
CA TYR A 161 3.45 9.80 -12.39
C TYR A 161 4.95 9.48 -12.25
N LEU A 162 5.33 8.92 -11.11
CA LEU A 162 6.69 8.50 -10.75
C LEU A 162 6.87 7.02 -11.09
N GLY A 163 6.84 6.72 -12.39
CA GLY A 163 6.90 5.35 -12.91
C GLY A 163 8.30 4.86 -13.29
N GLY A 164 8.42 3.54 -13.43
CA GLY A 164 9.60 2.88 -13.97
C GLY A 164 9.28 1.76 -14.97
N PRO A 165 10.30 1.05 -15.50
CA PRO A 165 10.07 -0.08 -16.38
C PRO A 165 9.24 -1.16 -15.68
N LYS A 166 8.26 -1.75 -16.39
CA LYS A 166 7.45 -2.83 -15.87
C LYS A 166 8.28 -4.09 -15.65
N VAL A 167 8.00 -4.81 -14.58
CA VAL A 167 8.58 -6.14 -14.29
C VAL A 167 7.46 -7.12 -13.94
N PRO A 168 7.67 -8.43 -14.18
CA PRO A 168 6.75 -9.47 -13.73
C PRO A 168 6.50 -9.44 -12.21
#